data_AF-A0A3N3ZVD3-F1
#
_entry.id   AF-A0A3N3ZVD3-F1
#
_cell.length_a   1.000
_cell.length_b   1.000
_cell.length_c   1.000
_cell.angle_alpha   90.00
_cell.angle_beta   90.00
_cell.angle_gamma   90.00
#
_symmetry.space_group_name_H-M   'P 1'
#
loop_
_entity.id
_entity.type
_entity.pdbx_description
1 polymer ?
#
loop_
_entity_poly.entity_id
_entity_poly.type
_entity_poly.pdbx_seq_one_letter_code
_entity_poly.pdbx_strand_id
1 'polypeptide(L)'
;MGAVGVVALCAEGQVGIDIEAAGSAAFVGFDDVALHPAEHCTTDEERTRLWVRKEAILKAHGTGLVTDPRELRLDDDGTVLEGPPATVIDLDMGPGWTCAVAVTPPGPIKTVLV
;
A
#
# COMPACT_ATOMS: atom_id res chain seq x y z
N MET A 1 -0.47 19.30 -8.25
CA MET A 1 0.91 18.89 -8.62
C MET A 1 1.50 18.21 -7.42
N GLY A 2 1.94 16.96 -7.54
CA GLY A 2 2.63 16.24 -6.45
C GLY A 2 4.00 16.87 -6.18
N ALA A 3 4.31 17.15 -4.92
CA ALA A 3 5.54 17.81 -4.51
C ALA A 3 6.65 16.82 -4.07
N VAL A 4 6.36 15.52 -4.07
CA VAL A 4 7.24 14.48 -3.53
C VAL A 4 7.38 13.33 -4.54
N GLY A 5 8.59 12.80 -4.66
CA GLY A 5 8.88 11.54 -5.31
C GLY A 5 9.62 10.62 -4.34
N VAL A 6 9.26 9.35 -4.33
CA VAL A 6 9.90 8.32 -3.50
C VAL A 6 10.43 7.21 -4.39
N VAL A 7 11.55 6.61 -3.99
CA VAL A 7 12.18 5.50 -4.71
C VAL A 7 12.53 4.41 -3.70
N ALA A 8 12.16 3.18 -4.01
CA ALA A 8 12.57 2.00 -3.26
C ALA A 8 13.49 1.12 -4.11
N LEU A 9 14.53 0.60 -3.48
CA LEU A 9 15.50 -0.32 -4.08
C LEU A 9 15.60 -1.55 -3.19
N CYS A 10 15.56 -2.73 -3.79
CA CYS A 10 15.72 -4.00 -3.09
C CYS A 10 16.80 -4.82 -3.79
N ALA A 11 17.78 -5.30 -3.01
CA ALA A 11 18.90 -6.08 -3.55
C ALA A 11 18.49 -7.52 -3.89
N GLU A 12 17.52 -8.05 -3.15
CA GLU A 12 17.03 -9.43 -3.28
C GLU A 12 15.50 -9.42 -3.32
N GLY A 13 14.92 -9.86 -4.43
CA GLY A 13 13.47 -9.88 -4.64
C GLY A 13 12.94 -8.66 -5.39
N GLN A 14 11.63 -8.49 -5.35
CA GLN A 14 10.90 -7.39 -5.98
C GLN A 14 10.38 -6.43 -4.90
N VAL A 15 10.25 -5.15 -5.27
CA VAL A 15 9.81 -4.09 -4.37
C VAL A 15 8.78 -3.21 -5.05
N GLY A 16 7.78 -2.80 -4.29
CA GLY A 16 6.80 -1.80 -4.69
C GLY A 16 6.71 -0.71 -3.63
N ILE A 17 6.53 0.53 -4.08
CA ILE A 17 6.31 1.67 -3.22
C ILE A 17 5.16 2.51 -3.77
N ASP A 18 4.33 3.00 -2.86
CA ASP A 18 3.26 3.92 -3.19
C ASP A 18 3.18 5.04 -2.16
N ILE A 19 2.87 6.25 -2.64
CA ILE A 19 2.69 7.44 -1.82
C ILE A 19 1.53 8.26 -2.35
N GLU A 20 0.66 8.68 -1.43
CA GLU A 20 -0.50 9.49 -1.71
C GLU A 20 -0.61 10.64 -0.70
N ALA A 21 -1.28 11.73 -1.09
CA ALA A 21 -1.60 12.78 -0.13
C ALA A 21 -2.55 12.20 0.94
N ALA A 22 -2.34 12.56 2.21
CA ALA A 22 -3.17 12.04 3.30
C ALA A 22 -4.66 12.35 3.05
N GLY A 23 -5.50 11.31 3.13
CA GLY A 23 -6.94 11.42 2.87
C GLY A 23 -7.32 11.57 1.39
N SER A 24 -6.41 11.31 0.43
CA SER A 24 -6.72 11.48 -1.00
C SER A 24 -7.66 10.41 -1.56
N ALA A 25 -7.74 9.23 -0.94
CA ALA A 25 -8.63 8.15 -1.33
C ALA A 25 -10.08 8.37 -0.85
N ALA A 26 -10.65 9.54 -1.13
CA ALA A 26 -11.93 10.04 -0.62
C ALA A 26 -13.05 10.08 -1.70
N PHE A 27 -12.88 9.38 -2.82
CA PHE A 27 -13.86 9.42 -3.90
C PHE A 27 -15.04 8.47 -3.65
N VAL A 28 -16.23 8.87 -4.15
CA VAL A 28 -17.44 8.05 -4.07
C VAL A 28 -17.23 6.73 -4.82
N GLY A 29 -17.46 5.61 -4.14
CA GLY A 29 -17.28 4.26 -4.71
C GLY A 29 -15.89 3.66 -4.49
N PHE A 30 -15.01 4.30 -3.71
CA PHE A 30 -13.70 3.72 -3.34
C PHE A 30 -13.88 2.31 -2.74
N ASP A 31 -14.79 2.16 -1.79
CA ASP A 31 -15.02 0.90 -1.09
C ASP A 31 -15.39 -0.24 -2.08
N ASP A 32 -16.16 0.08 -3.13
CA ASP A 32 -16.62 -0.90 -4.13
C ASP A 32 -15.51 -1.43 -5.06
N VAL A 33 -14.36 -0.75 -5.11
CA VAL A 33 -13.23 -1.07 -6.00
C VAL A 33 -11.94 -1.42 -5.25
N ALA A 34 -11.82 -1.03 -3.98
CA ALA A 34 -10.59 -1.16 -3.21
C ALA A 34 -10.71 -2.07 -1.98
N LEU A 35 -11.87 -2.12 -1.31
CA LEU A 35 -12.02 -2.88 -0.06
C LEU A 35 -12.35 -4.35 -0.35
N HIS A 36 -11.64 -5.25 0.33
CA HIS A 36 -12.11 -6.62 0.47
C HIS A 36 -13.42 -6.61 1.26
N PRO A 37 -14.40 -7.51 1.00
CA PRO A 37 -15.70 -7.52 1.71
C PRO A 37 -15.66 -7.64 3.25
N ALA A 38 -14.50 -7.93 3.82
CA ALA A 38 -14.28 -8.05 5.27
C ALA A 38 -13.49 -6.87 5.86
N GLU A 39 -12.95 -6.01 5.02
CA GLU A 39 -12.27 -4.78 5.42
C GLU A 39 -13.30 -3.66 5.59
N HIS A 40 -13.04 -2.77 6.53
CA HIS A 40 -13.89 -1.63 6.80
C HIS A 40 -13.00 -0.44 7.10
N CYS A 41 -13.23 0.67 6.40
CA CYS A 41 -12.60 1.96 6.69
C CYS A 41 -13.68 2.95 7.13
N THR A 42 -13.41 3.65 8.22
CA THR A 42 -14.29 4.66 8.81
C THR A 42 -13.88 6.08 8.45
N THR A 43 -12.64 6.29 8.03
CA THR A 43 -12.13 7.60 7.58
C THR A 43 -11.41 7.51 6.23
N ASP A 44 -11.23 8.66 5.57
CA ASP A 44 -10.50 8.75 4.31
C ASP A 44 -8.99 8.52 4.50
N GLU A 45 -8.45 8.80 5.68
CA GLU A 45 -7.08 8.44 6.05
C GLU A 45 -6.89 6.92 6.11
N GLU A 46 -7.87 6.19 6.67
CA GLU A 46 -7.84 4.72 6.69
C GLU A 46 -7.93 4.15 5.27
N ARG A 47 -8.80 4.71 4.42
CA ARG A 47 -8.88 4.37 3.00
C ARG A 47 -7.56 4.60 2.28
N THR A 48 -6.96 5.76 2.49
CA THR A 48 -5.68 6.12 1.85
C THR A 48 -4.56 5.20 2.31
N ARG A 49 -4.50 4.88 3.61
CA ARG A 49 -3.52 3.93 4.16
C ARG A 49 -3.69 2.53 3.58
N LEU A 50 -4.92 2.03 3.51
CA LEU A 50 -5.20 0.73 2.91
C LEU A 50 -4.82 0.72 1.43
N TRP A 51 -5.16 1.79 0.70
CA TRP A 51 -4.85 1.94 -0.72
C TRP A 51 -3.36 1.85 -1.00
N VAL A 52 -2.54 2.67 -0.32
CA VAL A 52 -1.09 2.68 -0.58
C VAL A 52 -0.43 1.35 -0.24
N ARG A 53 -0.93 0.63 0.78
CA ARG A 53 -0.46 -0.72 1.11
C ARG A 53 -0.77 -1.71 -0.01
N LYS A 54 -2.01 -1.73 -0.50
CA LYS A 54 -2.42 -2.61 -1.61
C LYS A 54 -1.65 -2.29 -2.88
N GLU A 55 -1.55 -1.03 -3.27
CA GLU A 55 -0.75 -0.60 -4.43
C GLU A 55 0.73 -0.96 -4.27
N ALA A 56 1.33 -0.78 -3.10
CA ALA A 56 2.71 -1.20 -2.85
C ALA A 56 2.89 -2.72 -3.07
N ILE A 57 1.95 -3.54 -2.58
CA ILE A 57 1.94 -4.99 -2.81
C ILE A 57 1.81 -5.31 -4.29
N LEU A 58 0.82 -4.74 -4.98
CA LEU A 58 0.57 -4.99 -6.41
C LEU A 58 1.73 -4.55 -7.30
N LYS A 59 2.41 -3.45 -6.95
CA LYS A 59 3.64 -2.99 -7.59
C LYS A 59 4.81 -3.94 -7.34
N ALA A 60 4.96 -4.47 -6.12
CA ALA A 60 5.98 -5.45 -5.81
C ALA A 60 5.81 -6.73 -6.65
N HIS A 61 4.57 -7.18 -6.86
CA HIS A 61 4.25 -8.34 -7.72
C HIS A 61 4.25 -8.01 -9.22
N GLY A 62 4.30 -6.73 -9.59
CA GLY A 62 4.29 -6.28 -10.99
C GLY A 62 2.96 -6.53 -11.72
N THR A 63 1.88 -6.79 -11.00
CA THR A 63 0.55 -7.06 -11.59
C THR A 63 -0.26 -5.79 -11.81
N GLY A 64 -0.01 -4.75 -11.01
CA GLY A 64 -0.86 -3.56 -10.96
C GLY A 64 -2.33 -3.96 -10.76
N LEU A 65 -3.23 -3.19 -11.35
CA LEU A 65 -4.69 -3.41 -11.23
C LEU A 65 -5.25 -4.56 -12.09
N VAL A 66 -4.38 -5.38 -12.71
CA VAL A 66 -4.83 -6.66 -13.28
C VAL A 66 -5.24 -7.63 -12.17
N THR A 67 -4.58 -7.55 -11.02
CA THR A 67 -5.06 -8.16 -9.77
C THR A 67 -6.06 -7.20 -9.14
N ASP A 68 -7.27 -7.69 -8.86
CA ASP A 68 -8.31 -6.87 -8.24
C ASP A 68 -7.92 -6.55 -6.79
N PRO A 69 -7.80 -5.26 -6.39
CA PRO A 69 -7.45 -4.90 -5.01
C PRO A 69 -8.40 -5.49 -3.95
N ARG A 70 -9.63 -5.85 -4.33
CA ARG A 70 -10.62 -6.46 -3.44
C ARG A 70 -10.33 -7.93 -3.12
N GLU A 71 -9.42 -8.57 -3.84
CA GLU A 71 -8.91 -9.91 -3.53
C GLU A 71 -7.80 -9.87 -2.46
N LEU A 72 -7.25 -8.69 -2.16
CA LEU A 72 -6.26 -8.50 -1.11
C LEU A 72 -6.98 -8.16 0.19
N ARG A 73 -6.67 -8.87 1.26
CA ARG A 73 -7.11 -8.52 2.61
C ARG A 73 -5.92 -8.33 3.53
N LEU A 74 -5.85 -7.16 4.18
CA LEU A 74 -4.81 -6.82 5.13
C LEU A 74 -5.37 -6.73 6.54
N ASP A 75 -4.53 -7.02 7.54
CA ASP A 75 -4.78 -6.64 8.93
C ASP A 75 -4.42 -5.16 9.17
N ASP A 76 -4.80 -4.62 10.32
CA ASP A 76 -4.54 -3.23 10.71
C ASP A 76 -3.04 -2.90 10.71
N ASP A 77 -2.19 -3.87 11.08
CA ASP A 77 -0.73 -3.74 11.08
C ASP A 77 -0.08 -3.91 9.69
N GLY A 78 -0.87 -4.19 8.66
CA GLY A 78 -0.42 -4.40 7.29
C GLY A 78 -0.15 -5.86 6.94
N THR A 79 -0.30 -6.81 7.87
CA THR A 79 -0.14 -8.24 7.58
C THR A 79 -1.07 -8.67 6.45
N VAL A 80 -0.53 -9.34 5.43
CA VAL A 80 -1.33 -9.90 4.33
C VAL A 80 -2.04 -11.15 4.83
N LEU A 81 -3.37 -11.08 4.92
CA LEU A 81 -4.23 -12.17 5.34
C LEU A 81 -4.72 -12.98 4.13
N GLU A 82 -5.02 -12.30 3.02
CA GLU A 82 -5.41 -12.90 1.72
C GLU A 82 -4.79 -12.10 0.57
N GLY A 83 -4.48 -12.79 -0.54
CA GLY A 83 -3.83 -12.21 -1.70
C GLY A 83 -2.36 -12.65 -1.88
N PRO A 84 -1.62 -12.01 -2.80
CA PRO A 84 -0.25 -12.41 -3.11
C PRO A 84 0.70 -12.06 -1.94
N PRO A 85 1.64 -12.95 -1.60
CA PRO A 85 2.44 -12.81 -0.38
C PRO A 85 3.42 -11.64 -0.46
N ALA A 86 3.43 -10.80 0.57
CA ALA A 86 4.38 -9.71 0.72
C ALA A 86 4.63 -9.38 2.20
N THR A 87 5.76 -8.75 2.47
CA THR A 87 5.94 -7.94 3.69
C THR A 87 5.69 -6.49 3.31
N VAL A 88 4.85 -5.77 4.05
CA VAL A 88 4.54 -4.35 3.80
C VAL A 88 4.73 -3.57 5.10
N ILE A 89 5.27 -2.35 4.99
CA ILE A 89 5.38 -1.41 6.10
C ILE A 89 4.97 -0.02 5.63
N ASP A 90 4.38 0.76 6.54
CA ASP A 90 4.13 2.17 6.33
C ASP A 90 5.42 2.99 6.57
N LEU A 91 5.61 4.06 5.80
CA LEU A 91 6.73 5.01 5.94
C LEU A 91 6.20 6.37 6.41
N ASP A 92 6.80 6.91 7.48
CA ASP A 92 6.50 8.27 7.93
C ASP A 92 7.14 9.30 6.99
N MET A 93 6.31 9.99 6.22
CA MET A 93 6.69 11.06 5.28
C MET A 93 6.16 12.43 5.75
N GLY A 94 5.76 12.53 7.03
CA GLY A 94 5.08 13.67 7.61
C GLY A 94 3.55 13.67 7.38
N PRO A 95 2.81 14.57 8.05
CA PRO A 95 1.35 14.49 8.17
C PRO A 95 0.58 14.72 6.86
N GLY A 96 1.23 15.21 5.81
CA GLY A 96 0.61 15.46 4.52
C GLY A 96 0.58 14.25 3.58
N TRP A 97 1.22 13.15 3.95
CA TRP A 97 1.47 12.02 3.07
C TRP A 97 1.19 10.70 3.76
N THR A 98 0.73 9.73 2.99
CA THR A 98 0.59 8.33 3.40
C THR A 98 1.41 7.50 2.42
N CYS A 99 2.32 6.68 2.93
CA CYS A 99 3.29 5.98 2.10
C CYS A 99 3.46 4.55 2.62
N ALA A 100 3.54 3.58 1.72
CA ALA A 100 3.86 2.20 2.06
C ALA A 100 4.87 1.60 1.08
N VAL A 101 5.69 0.69 1.58
CA VAL A 101 6.63 -0.10 0.78
C VAL A 101 6.38 -1.58 1.05
N ALA A 102 6.39 -2.39 -0.01
CA ALA A 102 6.23 -3.83 0.07
C ALA A 102 7.37 -4.55 -0.64
N VAL A 103 7.76 -5.71 -0.12
CA VAL A 103 8.73 -6.62 -0.76
C VAL A 103 8.13 -8.00 -0.96
N THR A 104 8.50 -8.65 -2.07
CA THR A 104 8.17 -10.05 -2.35
C THR A 104 9.38 -10.80 -2.96
N PRO A 105 9.67 -12.05 -2.57
CA PRO A 105 9.06 -12.82 -1.49
C PRO A 105 9.10 -12.11 -0.12
N PRO A 106 8.17 -12.39 0.81
CA PRO A 106 8.16 -11.76 2.13
C PRO A 106 9.51 -11.87 2.83
N GLY A 107 9.98 -10.77 3.40
CA GLY A 107 11.31 -10.65 3.97
C GLY A 107 11.48 -9.35 4.76
N PRO A 108 12.57 -9.23 5.54
CA PRO A 108 12.80 -8.07 6.38
C PRO A 108 13.02 -6.81 5.52
N ILE A 109 12.34 -5.71 5.88
CA ILE A 109 12.54 -4.41 5.25
C ILE A 109 13.39 -3.54 6.18
N LYS A 110 14.46 -2.95 5.64
CA LYS A 110 15.24 -1.90 6.28
C LYS A 110 15.11 -0.63 5.46
N THR A 111 14.68 0.46 6.09
CA THR A 111 14.44 1.74 5.42
C THR A 111 15.54 2.72 5.75
N VAL A 112 15.98 3.47 4.73
CA VAL A 112 16.82 4.67 4.89
C VAL A 112 16.10 5.78 4.14
N LEU A 113 15.48 6.70 4.88
CA LEU A 113 14.85 7.90 4.31
C LEU A 113 15.95 8.96 4.18
N VAL A 114 16.19 9.45 2.97
CA VAL A 114 17.23 10.45 2.64
C VAL A 114 16.63 11.76 2.16
#